data_AF-A0AAE1G5H7-F1
#
_entry.id   AF-A0AAE1G5H7-F1
#
_cell.length_a   1.000
_cell.length_b   1.000
_cell.length_c   1.000
_cell.angle_alpha   90.00
_cell.angle_beta   90.00
_cell.angle_gamma   90.00
#
_symmetry.space_group_name_H-M   'P 1'
#
loop_
_entity.id
_entity.type
_entity.pdbx_description
1 polymer ?
#
loop_
_entity_poly.entity_id
_entity_poly.type
_entity_poly.pdbx_seq_one_letter_code
_entity_poly.pdbx_strand_id
1 'polypeptide(L)'
;MSTTEMQPQHFTQWGMLGTYIVNDKPLVRCVELESVRTKVTVRGFVAQVRATLVYHNLSPNPLQVKCVFPVEDGAAFYKFEARLDGRTIIAQCMEKKKAEKVYKDAVSEGKTAVLAREHEYTSDILQLALGNLPSGERAEIEVSLVMELCVRTDGGVSFILPTVLNPRYSPADLVQKDSAELSWNDLSDQRTVCVAKAYSMDIEGSVCGSHQIARIISHTDPINVTISDDTKSAQVVPTAW
;
A
#
# COMPACT_ATOMS: atom_id res chain seq x y z
N MET A 1 -19.18 -38.30 12.98
CA MET A 1 -18.71 -36.91 12.94
C MET A 1 -17.63 -36.86 11.88
N SER A 2 -17.95 -36.32 10.70
CA SER A 2 -17.05 -36.32 9.54
C SER A 2 -16.19 -35.06 9.60
N THR A 3 -14.90 -35.22 9.85
CA THR A 3 -13.91 -34.16 9.76
C THR A 3 -13.58 -33.96 8.29
N THR A 4 -14.10 -32.89 7.68
CA THR A 4 -13.72 -32.50 6.32
C THR A 4 -12.41 -31.73 6.38
N GLU A 5 -11.35 -32.40 5.94
CA GLU A 5 -10.03 -31.83 5.65
C GLU A 5 -10.16 -30.85 4.47
N MET A 6 -9.98 -29.55 4.70
CA MET A 6 -9.97 -28.54 3.62
C MET A 6 -8.60 -28.54 2.92
N GLN A 7 -8.59 -28.92 1.64
CA GLN A 7 -7.40 -28.88 0.80
C GLN A 7 -6.98 -27.43 0.44
N PRO A 8 -5.66 -27.15 0.33
CA PRO A 8 -5.11 -25.80 0.19
C PRO A 8 -5.03 -25.33 -1.28
N GLN A 9 -6.15 -25.34 -2.02
CA GLN A 9 -6.13 -25.03 -3.47
C GLN A 9 -6.84 -23.73 -3.88
N HIS A 10 -7.39 -22.96 -2.94
CA HIS A 10 -8.16 -21.73 -3.22
C HIS A 10 -7.52 -20.43 -2.73
N PHE A 11 -6.30 -20.48 -2.20
CA PHE A 11 -5.69 -19.35 -1.47
C PHE A 11 -4.98 -18.30 -2.34
N THR A 12 -4.83 -18.53 -3.65
CA THR A 12 -4.07 -17.65 -4.56
C THR A 12 -4.91 -16.56 -5.27
N GLN A 13 -6.19 -16.41 -4.92
CA GLN A 13 -7.10 -15.46 -5.59
C GLN A 13 -7.40 -14.16 -4.82
N TRP A 14 -6.69 -13.90 -3.71
CA TRP A 14 -7.12 -12.92 -2.71
C TRP A 14 -6.15 -11.72 -2.64
N GLY A 15 -6.59 -10.59 -3.21
CA GLY A 15 -6.38 -9.25 -2.64
C GLY A 15 -4.97 -8.69 -2.53
N MET A 16 -4.11 -8.85 -3.55
CA MET A 16 -2.88 -8.06 -3.64
C MET A 16 -3.19 -6.61 -4.00
N LEU A 17 -2.50 -5.66 -3.38
CA LEU A 17 -2.49 -4.19 -3.60
C LEU A 17 -3.25 -3.74 -4.86
N GLY A 18 -4.57 -3.57 -4.71
CA GLY A 18 -5.47 -3.39 -5.84
C GLY A 18 -5.36 -2.00 -6.46
N THR A 19 -5.27 -1.93 -7.79
CA THR A 19 -5.49 -0.71 -8.57
C THR A 19 -6.76 -0.81 -9.38
N TYR A 20 -7.52 0.26 -9.39
CA TYR A 20 -8.72 0.41 -10.23
C TYR A 20 -8.54 1.59 -11.15
N ILE A 21 -8.84 1.40 -12.45
CA ILE A 21 -8.87 2.46 -13.44
C ILE A 21 -10.28 3.01 -13.53
N VAL A 22 -10.40 4.34 -13.53
CA VAL A 22 -11.62 5.03 -13.92
C VAL A 22 -11.39 5.69 -15.27
N ASN A 23 -12.03 5.16 -16.29
CA ASN A 23 -12.36 5.89 -17.51
C ASN A 23 -13.88 5.88 -17.63
N ASP A 24 -14.46 6.95 -18.20
CA ASP A 24 -15.90 7.25 -18.33
C ASP A 24 -16.81 6.21 -19.05
N LYS A 25 -16.45 4.93 -19.09
CA LYS A 25 -17.21 3.80 -19.67
C LYS A 25 -16.96 2.52 -18.85
N PRO A 26 -17.89 1.53 -18.81
CA PRO A 26 -17.99 0.54 -17.72
C PRO A 26 -16.89 -0.55 -17.68
N LEU A 27 -15.79 -0.37 -18.40
CA LEU A 27 -14.66 -1.29 -18.41
C LEU A 27 -13.60 -0.78 -17.43
N VAL A 28 -13.67 -1.26 -16.19
CA VAL A 28 -12.55 -1.17 -15.24
C VAL A 28 -11.35 -1.87 -15.88
N ARG A 29 -10.31 -1.11 -16.22
CA ARG A 29 -9.03 -1.65 -16.63
C ARG A 29 -8.14 -1.77 -15.38
N CYS A 30 -7.11 -2.61 -15.42
CA CYS A 30 -6.10 -2.68 -14.36
C CYS A 30 -4.81 -2.03 -14.86
N VAL A 31 -4.13 -1.27 -14.00
CA VAL A 31 -2.74 -0.88 -14.25
C VAL A 31 -1.87 -1.99 -13.69
N GLU A 32 -0.87 -2.44 -14.45
CA GLU A 32 0.02 -3.49 -13.96
C GLU A 32 0.91 -2.92 -12.84
N LEU A 33 0.86 -3.55 -11.67
CA LEU A 33 1.88 -3.40 -10.63
C LEU A 33 3.05 -4.31 -11.02
N GLU A 34 4.22 -3.74 -11.26
CA GLU A 34 5.41 -4.51 -11.64
C GLU A 34 6.21 -4.95 -10.41
N SER A 35 6.38 -4.05 -9.44
CA SER A 35 7.18 -4.33 -8.25
C SER A 35 6.77 -3.49 -7.04
N VAL A 36 7.04 -4.05 -5.86
CA VAL A 36 6.91 -3.40 -4.56
C VAL A 36 8.22 -3.57 -3.82
N ARG A 37 8.85 -2.47 -3.42
CA ARG A 37 10.06 -2.47 -2.59
C ARG A 37 9.77 -1.77 -1.29
N THR A 38 10.00 -2.44 -0.17
CA THR A 38 9.73 -1.87 1.14
C THR A 38 11.00 -1.84 1.97
N LYS A 39 11.30 -0.67 2.53
CA LYS A 39 12.35 -0.48 3.53
C LYS A 39 11.72 -0.19 4.88
N VAL A 40 12.06 -0.98 5.88
CA VAL A 40 11.59 -0.85 7.25
C VAL A 40 12.75 -0.46 8.15
N THR A 41 12.55 0.55 8.99
CA THR A 41 13.51 0.96 10.02
C THR A 41 12.81 0.97 11.37
N VAL A 42 13.18 0.03 12.22
CA VAL A 42 12.69 -0.06 13.60
C VAL A 42 13.67 0.65 14.52
N ARG A 43 13.17 1.62 15.28
CA ARG A 43 13.91 2.37 16.31
C ARG A 43 13.21 2.24 17.64
N GLY A 44 13.68 1.33 18.49
CA GLY A 44 12.99 0.99 19.74
C GLY A 44 11.58 0.48 19.47
N PHE A 45 10.57 1.29 19.84
CA PHE A 45 9.14 0.97 19.72
C PHE A 45 8.45 1.64 18.53
N VAL A 46 9.21 2.20 17.58
CA VAL A 46 8.65 2.90 16.41
C VAL A 46 9.21 2.27 15.14
N ALA A 47 8.35 2.00 14.16
CA ALA A 47 8.76 1.63 12.81
C ALA A 47 8.49 2.77 11.83
N GLN A 48 9.49 3.04 11.00
CA GLN A 48 9.36 3.85 9.80
C GLN A 48 9.37 2.91 8.60
N VAL A 49 8.40 3.05 7.72
CA VAL A 49 8.27 2.25 6.50
C VAL A 49 8.33 3.18 5.30
N ARG A 50 9.09 2.79 4.28
CA ARG A 50 9.15 3.44 2.98
C ARG A 50 8.85 2.38 1.92
N ALA A 51 7.67 2.46 1.32
CA ALA A 51 7.24 1.56 0.26
C ALA A 51 7.34 2.28 -1.09
N THR A 52 7.93 1.61 -2.08
CA THR A 52 8.04 2.08 -3.46
C THR A 52 7.33 1.10 -4.37
N LEU A 53 6.34 1.59 -5.11
CA LEU A 53 5.49 0.80 -6.00
C LEU A 53 5.68 1.26 -7.43
N VAL A 54 5.89 0.32 -8.34
CA VAL A 54 6.09 0.63 -9.77
C VAL A 54 4.88 0.17 -10.55
N TYR A 55 4.15 1.12 -11.11
CA TYR A 55 2.99 0.88 -11.97
C TYR A 55 3.35 1.12 -13.43
N HIS A 56 2.79 0.32 -14.35
CA HIS A 56 2.98 0.49 -15.80
C HIS A 56 1.63 0.62 -16.52
N ASN A 57 1.42 1.75 -17.20
CA ASN A 57 0.29 1.92 -18.10
C ASN A 57 0.59 1.29 -19.46
N LEU A 58 0.17 0.04 -19.67
CA LEU A 58 0.25 -0.64 -20.96
C LEU A 58 -0.86 -0.26 -21.94
N SER A 59 -1.83 0.53 -21.52
CA SER A 59 -2.95 0.90 -22.38
C SER A 59 -2.54 1.99 -23.38
N PRO A 60 -3.19 2.07 -24.56
CA PRO A 60 -2.87 3.09 -25.56
C PRO A 60 -3.33 4.51 -25.18
N ASN A 61 -3.99 4.67 -24.02
CA ASN A 61 -4.56 5.94 -23.57
C ASN A 61 -3.99 6.33 -22.20
N PRO A 62 -3.99 7.62 -21.85
CA PRO A 62 -3.77 8.05 -20.48
C PRO A 62 -4.81 7.44 -19.54
N LEU A 63 -4.41 7.16 -18.31
CA LEU A 63 -5.27 6.54 -17.30
C LEU A 63 -5.31 7.35 -16.02
N GLN A 64 -6.48 7.36 -15.37
CA GLN A 64 -6.59 7.69 -13.96
C GLN A 64 -6.50 6.40 -13.14
N VAL A 65 -5.57 6.36 -12.20
CA VAL A 65 -5.27 5.20 -11.38
C VAL A 65 -5.66 5.50 -9.95
N LYS A 66 -6.47 4.63 -9.33
CA LYS A 66 -6.73 4.63 -7.89
C LYS A 66 -6.12 3.38 -7.29
N CYS A 67 -5.31 3.53 -6.26
CA CYS A 67 -4.64 2.42 -5.58
C CYS A 67 -5.04 2.42 -4.10
N VAL A 68 -5.23 1.23 -3.52
CA VAL A 68 -5.54 1.07 -2.10
C VAL A 68 -4.50 0.20 -1.41
N PHE A 69 -4.05 0.64 -0.23
CA PHE A 69 -3.02 -0.02 0.56
C PHE A 69 -3.56 -0.30 1.94
N PRO A 70 -3.41 -1.53 2.45
CA PRO A 70 -3.58 -1.76 3.86
C PRO A 70 -2.45 -1.05 4.61
N VAL A 71 -2.79 -0.47 5.75
CA VAL A 71 -1.83 0.06 6.71
C VAL A 71 -2.21 -0.45 8.09
N GLU A 72 -1.24 -0.58 9.00
CA GLU A 72 -1.54 -0.89 10.40
C GLU A 72 -2.37 0.24 11.01
N ASP A 73 -3.30 -0.13 11.91
CA ASP A 73 -4.04 0.87 12.67
C ASP A 73 -3.08 1.72 13.51
N GLY A 74 -3.30 3.04 13.51
CA GLY A 74 -2.39 4.00 14.16
C GLY A 74 -1.12 4.33 13.35
N ALA A 75 -0.95 3.79 12.14
CA ALA A 75 0.10 4.27 11.24
C ALA A 75 -0.22 5.69 10.72
N ALA A 76 0.74 6.60 10.80
CA ALA A 76 0.63 7.94 10.28
C ALA A 76 1.44 8.08 8.98
N PHE A 77 0.75 8.49 7.92
CA PHE A 77 1.39 8.82 6.65
C PHE A 77 1.99 10.23 6.68
N TYR A 78 3.24 10.39 6.23
CA TYR A 78 3.93 11.70 6.30
C TYR A 78 4.62 12.14 5.01
N LYS A 79 4.78 11.26 4.01
CA LYS A 79 5.44 11.62 2.76
C LYS A 79 4.90 10.83 1.57
N PHE A 80 4.52 11.57 0.53
CA PHE A 80 4.13 11.04 -0.76
C PHE A 80 4.95 11.62 -1.89
N GLU A 81 5.49 10.76 -2.75
CA GLU A 81 6.12 11.18 -4.00
C GLU A 81 5.69 10.27 -5.15
N ALA A 82 5.57 10.84 -6.35
CA ALA A 82 5.44 10.06 -7.58
C ALA A 82 6.51 10.51 -8.58
N ARG A 83 7.20 9.55 -9.18
CA ARG A 83 8.18 9.78 -10.24
C ARG A 83 7.64 9.17 -11.52
N LEU A 84 7.47 9.99 -12.55
CA LEU A 84 6.93 9.62 -13.86
C LEU A 84 7.35 10.67 -14.89
N ASP A 85 7.52 10.28 -16.16
CA ASP A 85 7.88 11.20 -17.25
C ASP A 85 9.11 12.09 -16.92
N GLY A 86 10.11 11.49 -16.25
CA GLY A 86 11.34 12.20 -15.82
C GLY A 86 11.13 13.30 -14.77
N ARG A 87 9.94 13.41 -14.17
CA ARG A 87 9.59 14.41 -13.16
C ARG A 87 9.29 13.75 -11.82
N THR A 88 9.52 14.49 -10.74
CA THR A 88 9.13 14.10 -9.38
C THR A 88 8.04 15.04 -8.89
N ILE A 89 6.89 14.48 -8.56
CA ILE A 89 5.76 15.17 -7.94
C ILE A 89 5.80 14.86 -6.45
N ILE A 90 5.98 15.88 -5.63
CA ILE A 90 5.98 15.76 -4.16
C ILE A 90 4.62 16.27 -3.66
N ALA A 91 3.88 15.45 -2.91
CA ALA A 91 2.60 15.90 -2.38
C ALA A 91 2.79 16.89 -1.23
N GLN A 92 1.87 17.85 -1.16
CA GLN A 92 1.79 18.80 -0.05
C GLN A 92 0.59 18.44 0.82
N CYS A 93 0.80 18.39 2.13
CA CYS A 93 -0.29 18.19 3.07
C CYS A 93 -1.23 19.41 3.04
N MET A 94 -2.52 19.15 2.86
CA MET A 94 -3.57 20.16 2.76
C MET A 94 -4.84 19.68 3.47
N GLU A 95 -5.71 20.61 3.80
CA GLU A 95 -7.08 20.29 4.24
C GLU A 95 -7.79 19.46 3.16
N LYS A 96 -8.52 18.42 3.59
CA LYS A 96 -9.06 17.35 2.72
C LYS A 96 -9.80 17.89 1.50
N LYS A 97 -10.76 18.80 1.68
CA LYS A 97 -11.57 19.35 0.58
C LYS A 97 -10.72 20.19 -0.38
N LYS A 98 -9.74 20.93 0.14
CA LYS A 98 -8.80 21.70 -0.67
C LYS A 98 -7.91 20.79 -1.51
N ALA A 99 -7.37 19.72 -0.93
CA ALA A 99 -6.55 18.74 -1.65
C ALA A 99 -7.33 18.09 -2.80
N GLU A 100 -8.58 17.68 -2.53
CA GLU A 100 -9.47 17.09 -3.53
C GLU A 100 -9.78 18.05 -4.67
N LYS A 101 -10.06 19.32 -4.37
CA LYS A 101 -10.31 20.35 -5.39
C LYS A 101 -9.08 20.56 -6.27
N VAL A 102 -7.90 20.77 -5.66
CA VAL A 102 -6.64 20.98 -6.41
C VAL A 102 -6.33 19.79 -7.32
N TYR A 103 -6.55 18.57 -6.83
CA TYR A 103 -6.38 17.36 -7.64
C TYR A 103 -7.38 17.33 -8.81
N LYS A 104 -8.68 17.51 -8.57
CA LYS A 104 -9.70 17.50 -9.63
C LYS A 104 -9.44 18.55 -10.70
N ASP A 105 -9.14 19.78 -10.29
CA ASP A 105 -8.85 20.89 -11.20
C ASP A 105 -7.63 20.53 -12.09
N ALA A 106 -6.54 20.05 -11.49
CA ALA A 106 -5.34 19.65 -12.24
C ALA A 106 -5.59 18.50 -13.22
N VAL A 107 -6.34 17.47 -12.82
CA VAL A 107 -6.67 16.34 -13.70
C VAL A 107 -7.57 16.79 -14.86
N SER A 108 -8.54 17.66 -14.60
CA SER A 108 -9.44 18.20 -15.63
C SER A 108 -8.71 19.05 -16.68
N GLU A 109 -7.61 19.69 -16.30
CA GLU A 109 -6.71 20.43 -17.20
C GLU A 109 -5.72 19.52 -17.95
N GLY A 110 -5.83 18.20 -17.79
CA GLY A 110 -4.92 17.23 -18.42
C GLY A 110 -3.54 17.12 -17.75
N LYS A 111 -3.35 17.73 -16.58
CA LYS A 111 -2.09 17.64 -15.83
C LYS A 111 -2.02 16.32 -15.07
N THR A 112 -0.82 15.77 -14.91
CA THR A 112 -0.60 14.68 -13.97
C THR A 112 -0.64 15.22 -12.54
N ALA A 113 -1.49 14.64 -11.71
CA ALA A 113 -1.67 15.04 -10.32
C ALA A 113 -1.76 13.82 -9.43
N VAL A 114 -1.40 13.99 -8.16
CA VAL A 114 -1.41 12.92 -7.17
C VAL A 114 -2.17 13.35 -5.93
N LEU A 115 -2.91 12.41 -5.35
CA LEU A 115 -3.65 12.59 -4.10
C LEU A 115 -3.45 11.36 -3.23
N ALA A 116 -3.19 11.56 -1.95
CA ALA A 116 -3.14 10.51 -0.94
C ALA A 116 -4.06 10.93 0.22
N ARG A 117 -4.87 9.99 0.71
CA ARG A 117 -5.73 10.20 1.87
C ARG A 117 -5.99 8.89 2.60
N GLU A 118 -6.15 8.98 3.92
CA GLU A 118 -6.74 7.89 4.69
C GLU A 118 -8.22 7.71 4.31
N HIS A 119 -8.70 6.48 4.47
CA HIS A 119 -10.09 6.17 4.24
C HIS A 119 -10.98 6.84 5.31
N GLU A 120 -12.18 7.28 4.91
CA GLU A 120 -13.02 8.11 5.79
C GLU A 120 -13.61 7.35 6.98
N TYR A 121 -13.91 6.06 6.78
CA TYR A 121 -14.53 5.21 7.80
C TYR A 121 -13.57 4.23 8.46
N THR A 122 -12.30 4.17 8.04
CA THR A 122 -11.35 3.20 8.57
C THR A 122 -9.91 3.69 8.45
N SER A 123 -9.14 3.50 9.51
CA SER A 123 -7.75 3.96 9.64
C SER A 123 -6.73 3.01 9.01
N ASP A 124 -7.13 1.79 8.68
CA ASP A 124 -6.25 0.73 8.16
C ASP A 124 -6.22 0.67 6.62
N ILE A 125 -6.76 1.68 5.94
CA ILE A 125 -6.74 1.81 4.48
C ILE A 125 -6.22 3.19 4.07
N LEU A 126 -5.14 3.19 3.30
CA LEU A 126 -4.65 4.36 2.59
C LEU A 126 -5.12 4.30 1.12
N GLN A 127 -5.65 5.41 0.64
CA GLN A 127 -6.10 5.58 -0.75
C GLN A 127 -5.19 6.55 -1.47
N LEU A 128 -4.71 6.13 -2.64
CA LEU A 128 -3.92 6.96 -3.54
C LEU A 128 -4.67 7.13 -4.86
N ALA A 129 -4.57 8.29 -5.48
CA ALA A 129 -4.87 8.44 -6.89
C ALA A 129 -3.78 9.19 -7.65
N LEU A 130 -3.56 8.71 -8.87
CA LEU A 130 -2.70 9.29 -9.87
C LEU A 130 -3.56 9.60 -11.09
N GLY A 131 -3.74 10.87 -11.38
CA GLY A 131 -4.48 11.33 -12.56
C GLY A 131 -3.57 11.45 -13.77
N ASN A 132 -4.10 11.13 -14.96
CA ASN A 132 -3.41 11.32 -16.25
C ASN A 132 -2.02 10.65 -16.32
N LEU A 133 -1.92 9.37 -15.90
CA LEU A 133 -0.74 8.54 -16.16
C LEU A 133 -0.64 8.29 -17.68
N PRO A 134 0.40 8.77 -18.39
CA PRO A 134 0.46 8.67 -19.84
C PRO A 134 0.54 7.22 -20.34
N SER A 135 0.18 7.00 -21.61
CA SER A 135 0.28 5.69 -22.27
C SER A 135 1.74 5.25 -22.35
N GLY A 136 2.02 3.98 -22.03
CA GLY A 136 3.35 3.38 -22.06
C GLY A 136 4.25 3.75 -20.89
N GLU A 137 3.86 4.71 -20.04
CA GLU A 137 4.69 5.26 -18.97
C GLU A 137 4.62 4.48 -17.66
N ARG A 138 5.72 4.56 -16.91
CA ARG A 138 5.82 4.03 -15.54
C ARG A 138 5.63 5.12 -14.51
N ALA A 139 4.91 4.79 -13.45
CA ALA A 139 4.83 5.61 -12.25
C ALA A 139 5.47 4.88 -11.08
N GLU A 140 6.56 5.43 -10.56
CA GLU A 140 7.16 5.00 -9.30
C GLU A 140 6.57 5.84 -8.16
N ILE A 141 5.73 5.21 -7.34
CA ILE A 141 5.03 5.82 -6.24
C ILE A 141 5.73 5.47 -4.93
N GLU A 142 6.15 6.48 -4.17
CA GLU A 142 6.80 6.32 -2.88
C GLU A 142 5.87 6.80 -1.75
N VAL A 143 5.59 5.89 -0.82
CA VAL A 143 4.76 6.11 0.36
C VAL A 143 5.65 5.94 1.59
N SER A 144 5.72 6.97 2.46
CA SER A 144 6.40 6.84 3.75
C SER A 144 5.44 7.04 4.92
N LEU A 145 5.51 6.10 5.85
CA LEU A 145 4.63 6.01 7.01
C LEU A 145 5.43 5.67 8.27
N VAL A 146 4.88 6.04 9.42
CA VAL A 146 5.44 5.78 10.74
C VAL A 146 4.37 5.14 11.62
N MET A 147 4.73 4.19 12.47
CA MET A 147 3.80 3.53 13.37
C MET A 147 4.48 3.19 14.71
N GLU A 148 3.70 3.19 15.78
CA GLU A 148 4.10 2.60 17.06
C GLU A 148 3.99 1.07 16.97
N LEU A 149 4.92 0.37 17.62
CA LEU A 149 4.97 -1.07 17.61
C LEU A 149 4.46 -1.65 18.93
N CYS A 150 3.58 -2.64 18.82
CA CYS A 150 3.01 -3.32 19.97
C CYS A 150 4.06 -4.10 20.76
N VAL A 151 4.06 -3.89 22.08
CA VAL A 151 4.90 -4.65 23.03
C VAL A 151 4.16 -5.92 23.43
N ARG A 152 4.84 -7.06 23.25
CA ARG A 152 4.37 -8.38 23.66
C ARG A 152 4.57 -8.60 25.15
N THR A 153 3.86 -9.58 25.70
CA THR A 153 3.97 -9.99 27.11
C THR A 153 5.36 -10.50 27.50
N ASP A 154 6.14 -11.00 26.54
CA ASP A 154 7.54 -11.41 26.72
C ASP A 154 8.55 -10.27 26.57
N GLY A 155 8.07 -9.02 26.47
CA GLY A 155 8.89 -7.82 26.27
C GLY A 155 9.42 -7.63 24.85
N GLY A 156 9.07 -8.54 23.93
CA GLY A 156 9.36 -8.39 22.50
C GLY A 156 8.51 -7.32 21.85
N VAL A 157 8.93 -6.86 20.67
CA VAL A 157 8.20 -5.88 19.86
C VAL A 157 7.78 -6.53 18.55
N SER A 158 6.54 -6.31 18.12
CA SER A 158 6.00 -6.88 16.89
C SER A 158 5.83 -5.81 15.81
N PHE A 159 6.31 -6.12 14.60
CA PHE A 159 6.03 -5.35 13.39
C PHE A 159 5.26 -6.23 12.41
N ILE A 160 4.22 -5.67 11.80
CA ILE A 160 3.41 -6.31 10.77
C ILE A 160 3.37 -5.35 9.58
N LEU A 161 3.68 -5.87 8.39
CA LEU A 161 3.46 -5.16 7.13
C LEU A 161 2.28 -5.84 6.44
N PRO A 162 1.08 -5.26 6.47
CA PRO A 162 -0.05 -5.86 5.78
C PRO A 162 0.16 -5.73 4.27
N THR A 163 -0.08 -6.82 3.54
CA THR A 163 0.11 -6.89 2.07
C THR A 163 -1.17 -7.22 1.33
N VAL A 164 -2.22 -7.61 2.07
CA VAL A 164 -3.50 -8.07 1.53
C VAL A 164 -4.65 -7.28 2.17
N LEU A 165 -5.58 -6.84 1.33
CA LEU A 165 -6.88 -6.32 1.77
C LEU A 165 -7.94 -7.37 1.51
N ASN A 166 -8.50 -7.93 2.60
CA ASN A 166 -9.63 -8.86 2.51
C ASN A 166 -10.95 -8.08 2.40
N PRO A 167 -11.93 -8.57 1.61
CA PRO A 167 -13.26 -7.98 1.56
C PRO A 167 -13.87 -7.86 2.96
N ARG A 168 -14.39 -6.67 3.28
CA ARG A 168 -15.05 -6.41 4.57
C ARG A 168 -16.55 -6.54 4.44
N TYR A 169 -17.19 -6.92 5.54
CA TYR A 169 -18.64 -6.86 5.63
C TYR A 169 -19.09 -5.39 5.52
N SER A 170 -19.84 -5.08 4.46
CA SER A 170 -20.51 -3.79 4.28
C SER A 170 -22.01 -4.02 4.31
N PRO A 171 -22.70 -3.64 5.40
CA PRO A 171 -24.16 -3.65 5.44
C PRO A 171 -24.71 -2.81 4.29
N ALA A 172 -25.76 -3.31 3.61
CA ALA A 172 -26.37 -2.67 2.45
C ALA A 172 -26.82 -1.21 2.72
N ASP A 173 -27.13 -0.88 3.98
CA ASP A 173 -27.62 0.44 4.39
C ASP A 173 -26.52 1.52 4.46
N LEU A 174 -25.24 1.13 4.41
CA LEU A 174 -24.10 2.06 4.39
C LEU A 174 -23.59 2.36 2.96
N VAL A 175 -24.12 1.65 1.95
CA VAL A 175 -23.79 1.92 0.55
C VAL A 175 -24.59 3.13 0.10
N GLN A 176 -24.08 4.33 0.36
CA GLN A 176 -24.60 5.53 -0.29
C GLN A 176 -24.36 5.39 -1.80
N LYS A 177 -25.44 5.17 -2.55
CA LYS A 177 -25.46 5.30 -4.01
C LYS A 177 -25.28 6.77 -4.37
N ASP A 178 -24.07 7.29 -4.27
CA ASP A 178 -23.72 8.51 -4.97
C ASP A 178 -23.58 8.16 -6.45
N SER A 179 -24.66 8.43 -7.17
CA SER A 179 -24.71 8.41 -8.62
C SER A 179 -23.94 9.62 -9.16
N ALA A 180 -22.82 9.32 -9.83
CA ALA A 180 -21.90 10.21 -10.53
C ALA A 180 -20.72 10.75 -9.69
N GLU A 181 -19.52 10.51 -10.23
CA GLU A 181 -18.18 10.84 -9.69
C GLU A 181 -17.71 10.09 -8.42
N LEU A 182 -16.76 9.17 -8.63
CA LEU A 182 -15.66 8.80 -7.72
C LEU A 182 -15.95 8.99 -6.21
N SER A 183 -16.81 8.15 -5.64
CA SER A 183 -16.90 8.11 -4.17
C SER A 183 -15.60 7.53 -3.61
N TRP A 184 -14.82 8.38 -2.95
CA TRP A 184 -13.68 7.95 -2.15
C TRP A 184 -14.07 7.03 -0.99
N ASN A 185 -15.35 6.98 -0.67
CA ASN A 185 -15.88 6.36 0.55
C ASN A 185 -16.54 5.01 0.29
N ASP A 186 -16.65 4.59 -0.97
CA ASP A 186 -17.28 3.33 -1.31
C ASP A 186 -16.34 2.15 -1.08
N LEU A 187 -16.51 1.49 0.07
CA LEU A 187 -15.87 0.21 0.40
C LEU A 187 -16.43 -0.95 -0.42
N SER A 188 -17.63 -0.81 -1.01
CA SER A 188 -18.23 -1.84 -1.86
C SER A 188 -17.60 -1.91 -3.26
N ASP A 189 -16.87 -0.87 -3.65
CA ASP A 189 -16.06 -0.86 -4.88
C ASP A 189 -14.70 -1.56 -4.71
N GLN A 190 -14.49 -2.29 -3.60
CA GLN A 190 -13.44 -3.30 -3.44
C GLN A 190 -13.70 -4.54 -4.32
N ARG A 191 -14.12 -4.35 -5.58
CA ARG A 191 -14.31 -5.46 -6.52
C ARG A 191 -12.97 -6.15 -6.72
N THR A 192 -12.86 -7.41 -6.36
CA THR A 192 -11.63 -8.19 -6.54
C THR A 192 -11.03 -7.97 -7.93
N VAL A 193 -9.94 -7.20 -7.99
CA VAL A 193 -9.23 -6.99 -9.25
C VAL A 193 -8.31 -8.17 -9.45
N CYS A 194 -8.57 -8.93 -10.50
CA CYS A 194 -7.63 -9.95 -10.94
C CYS A 194 -6.32 -9.27 -11.35
N VAL A 195 -5.28 -9.42 -10.54
CA VAL A 195 -3.92 -9.08 -10.97
C VAL A 195 -3.55 -10.11 -12.03
N ALA A 196 -3.53 -9.69 -13.31
CA ALA A 196 -3.29 -10.60 -14.44
C ALA A 196 -1.86 -11.18 -14.45
N LYS A 197 -0.91 -10.49 -13.80
CA LYS A 197 0.51 -10.81 -13.79
C LYS A 197 1.07 -10.63 -12.37
N ALA A 198 1.79 -11.63 -11.87
CA ALA A 198 2.45 -11.52 -10.58
C ALA A 198 3.48 -10.37 -10.57
N TYR A 199 3.54 -9.62 -9.48
CA TYR A 199 4.55 -8.60 -9.24
C TYR A 199 5.66 -9.13 -8.33
N SER A 200 6.84 -8.48 -8.35
CA SER A 200 7.91 -8.79 -7.41
C SER A 200 7.77 -7.99 -6.11
N MET A 201 8.04 -8.61 -4.97
CA MET A 201 8.02 -7.93 -3.67
C MET A 201 9.34 -8.16 -2.93
N ASP A 202 10.00 -7.07 -2.56
CA ASP A 202 11.23 -7.08 -1.77
C ASP A 202 11.04 -6.30 -0.48
N ILE A 203 11.50 -6.86 0.64
CA ILE A 203 11.42 -6.22 1.96
C ILE A 203 12.79 -6.25 2.61
N GLU A 204 13.34 -5.08 2.90
CA GLU A 204 14.58 -4.92 3.67
C GLU A 204 14.29 -4.19 4.97
N GLY A 205 14.94 -4.61 6.05
CA GLY A 205 14.74 -4.09 7.39
C GLY A 205 16.04 -3.68 8.05
N SER A 206 15.99 -2.65 8.88
CA SER A 206 17.01 -2.35 9.88
C SER A 206 16.36 -2.18 11.24
N VAL A 207 17.01 -2.67 12.28
CA VAL A 207 16.56 -2.55 13.66
C VAL A 207 17.67 -1.86 14.44
N CYS A 208 17.33 -0.88 15.26
CA CYS A 208 18.25 -0.30 16.24
C CYS A 208 17.53 0.06 17.53
N GLY A 209 18.24 -0.05 18.66
CA GLY A 209 17.67 0.24 19.97
C GLY A 209 18.71 0.62 21.01
N SER A 210 18.24 1.02 22.18
CA SER A 210 19.10 1.32 23.34
C SER A 210 19.58 0.06 24.07
N HIS A 211 18.87 -1.06 23.90
CA HIS A 211 19.10 -2.35 24.55
C HIS A 211 19.67 -3.37 23.55
N GLN A 212 20.28 -4.43 24.08
CA GLN A 212 20.82 -5.52 23.27
C GLN A 212 19.69 -6.28 22.56
N ILE A 213 19.92 -6.62 21.30
CA ILE A 213 19.00 -7.42 20.49
C ILE A 213 19.23 -8.89 20.84
N ALA A 214 18.29 -9.47 21.60
CA ALA A 214 18.35 -10.89 21.97
C ALA A 214 18.07 -11.81 20.77
N ARG A 215 17.08 -11.46 19.94
CA ARG A 215 16.69 -12.20 18.72
C ARG A 215 15.83 -11.34 17.81
N ILE A 216 15.84 -11.66 16.53
CA ILE A 216 14.86 -11.19 15.53
C ILE A 216 14.34 -12.44 14.84
N ILE A 217 13.01 -12.59 14.79
CA ILE A 217 12.35 -13.73 14.18
C ILE A 217 11.25 -13.24 13.24
N SER A 218 11.04 -13.96 12.15
CA SER A 218 9.89 -13.80 11.28
C SER A 218 9.04 -15.07 11.38
N HIS A 219 7.72 -14.89 11.45
CA HIS A 219 6.75 -15.99 11.53
C HIS A 219 6.17 -16.39 10.17
N THR A 220 6.34 -15.54 9.15
CA THR A 220 5.74 -15.71 7.82
C THR A 220 6.78 -16.08 6.78
N ASP A 221 7.90 -15.34 6.75
CA ASP A 221 8.89 -15.42 5.69
C ASP A 221 10.29 -15.71 6.23
N PRO A 222 11.13 -16.49 5.53
CA PRO A 222 12.51 -16.75 5.95
C PRO A 222 13.37 -15.49 5.81
N ILE A 223 14.08 -15.13 6.88
CA ILE A 223 14.93 -13.93 6.94
C ILE A 223 16.37 -14.26 7.31
N ASN A 224 17.30 -13.50 6.76
CA ASN A 224 18.68 -13.43 7.22
C ASN A 224 18.84 -12.21 8.11
N VAL A 225 19.41 -12.42 9.29
CA VAL A 225 19.63 -11.36 10.29
C VAL A 225 21.12 -11.24 10.55
N THR A 226 21.66 -10.04 10.37
CA THR A 226 23.05 -9.70 10.70
C THR A 226 23.04 -8.69 11.85
N ILE A 227 23.41 -9.12 13.05
CA ILE A 227 23.50 -8.26 14.24
C ILE A 227 24.88 -7.59 14.28
N SER A 228 24.95 -6.31 14.63
CA SER A 228 26.20 -5.57 14.79
C SER A 228 27.01 -6.01 16.01
N ASP A 229 28.32 -5.73 16.00
CA ASP A 229 29.24 -6.04 17.10
C ASP A 229 28.80 -5.44 18.45
N ASP A 230 28.17 -4.26 18.43
CA ASP A 230 27.64 -3.59 19.63
C ASP A 230 26.32 -4.22 20.14
N THR A 231 25.78 -5.21 19.42
CA THR A 231 24.52 -5.93 19.67
C THR A 231 23.27 -5.06 19.72
N LYS A 232 23.35 -3.79 19.31
CA LYS A 232 22.25 -2.81 19.42
C LYS A 232 21.62 -2.46 18.07
N SER A 233 22.19 -2.95 16.98
CA SER A 233 21.60 -2.82 15.65
C SER A 233 21.64 -4.13 14.88
N ALA A 234 20.75 -4.26 13.89
CA ALA A 234 20.72 -5.41 13.02
C ALA A 234 20.21 -5.01 11.63
N GLN A 235 20.72 -5.69 10.61
CA GLN A 235 20.15 -5.70 9.26
C GLN A 235 19.34 -6.98 9.08
N VAL A 236 18.18 -6.83 8.46
CA VAL A 236 17.25 -7.92 8.15
C VAL A 236 17.02 -7.89 6.66
N VAL A 237 17.35 -8.98 5.98
CA VAL A 237 17.14 -9.13 4.54
C VAL A 237 16.36 -10.42 4.28
N PRO A 238 15.55 -10.48 3.22
CA PRO A 238 14.84 -11.71 2.89
C PRO A 238 15.85 -12.77 2.46
N THR A 239 15.54 -14.03 2.71
CA THR A 239 16.36 -15.13 2.19
C THR A 239 16.04 -15.30 0.71
N ALA A 240 17.05 -15.28 -0.16
CA ALA A 240 16.84 -15.62 -1.57
C ALA A 240 16.36 -17.08 -1.66
N TRP A 241 15.31 -17.32 -2.46
CA TRP A 241 14.76 -18.65 -2.73
C TRP A 241 15.62 -19.42 -3.74
#